data_AF-A0A932AZC7-F1
#
_entry.id   AF-A0A932AZC7-F1
#
_cell.length_a   1.000
_cell.length_b   1.000
_cell.length_c   1.000
_cell.angle_alpha   90.00
_cell.angle_beta   90.00
_cell.angle_gamma   90.00
#
_symmetry.space_group_name_H-M   'P 1'
#
loop_
_entity.id
_entity.type
_entity.pdbx_description
1 polymer ?
#
loop_
_entity_poly.entity_id
_entity_poly.type
_entity_poly.pdbx_seq_one_letter_code
_entity_poly.pdbx_strand_id
1 'polypeptide(L)'
;MLFTDLRQRLDQSRFYDQAMRIPLIVYALFVLFFDVVVFLNQALERPSILNAPHFGIVMTVLARVCQWIFIALFAILPIFRLRPIAKSDGIFPRLAPLAAIVLSPMFLFLDRAPSNLAFNFTSVTVSLIAGAMAAVSLTFLGRSFSIMPEARRLVTEGPYKLVRHPVYLCEILVVFAMFVQYRSVAAAALLILIAGVEVTRAMYEEAVLARTFPEFEAYRRRTSFLIPSNPIRFFTLFLEDRTALRRLAMVMICAFGLLGLVMILPMLI
;
A
#
# COMPACT_ATOMS: atom_id res chain seq x y z
N MET A 1 6.21 -37.07 -10.52
CA MET A 1 6.81 -36.41 -11.70
C MET A 1 5.78 -35.76 -12.60
N LEU A 2 4.75 -36.47 -13.08
CA LEU A 2 3.74 -35.91 -14.00
C LEU A 2 2.97 -34.69 -13.40
N PHE A 3 2.53 -34.79 -12.14
CA PHE A 3 1.85 -33.68 -11.45
C PHE A 3 2.75 -32.44 -11.25
N THR A 4 4.05 -32.65 -11.05
CA THR A 4 5.02 -31.58 -10.84
C THR A 4 5.28 -30.81 -12.13
N ASP A 5 5.41 -31.52 -13.27
CA ASP A 5 5.57 -30.93 -14.60
C ASP A 5 4.29 -30.20 -15.05
N LEU A 6 3.11 -30.79 -14.82
CA LEU A 6 1.82 -30.13 -15.14
C LEU A 6 1.60 -28.84 -14.36
N ARG A 7 1.94 -28.85 -13.06
CA ARG A 7 1.88 -27.66 -12.19
C ARG A 7 2.84 -26.58 -12.66
N GLN A 8 4.06 -26.94 -13.04
CA GLN A 8 5.07 -26.00 -13.52
C GLN A 8 4.63 -25.35 -14.85
N ARG A 9 4.05 -26.12 -15.77
CA ARG A 9 3.48 -25.62 -17.03
C ARG A 9 2.27 -24.70 -16.81
N LEU A 10 1.39 -25.03 -15.86
CA LEU A 10 0.26 -24.17 -15.49
C LEU A 10 0.73 -22.86 -14.86
N ASP A 11 1.69 -22.91 -13.92
CA ASP A 11 2.24 -21.73 -13.24
C ASP A 11 2.92 -20.76 -14.22
N GLN A 12 3.44 -21.25 -15.36
CA GLN A 12 4.04 -20.43 -16.42
C GLN A 12 3.05 -20.00 -17.52
N SER A 13 1.80 -20.50 -17.49
CA SER A 13 0.81 -20.19 -18.53
C SER A 13 0.31 -18.73 -18.45
N ARG A 14 -0.02 -18.16 -19.61
CA ARG A 14 -0.63 -16.81 -19.70
C ARG A 14 -1.97 -16.74 -18.96
N PHE A 15 -2.74 -17.83 -19.03
CA PHE A 15 -4.04 -17.93 -18.38
C PHE A 15 -3.92 -17.86 -16.87
N TYR A 16 -2.99 -18.61 -16.27
CA TYR A 16 -2.76 -18.59 -14.83
C TYR A 16 -2.31 -17.21 -14.33
N ASP A 17 -1.40 -16.55 -15.06
CA ASP A 17 -0.97 -15.20 -14.71
C ASP A 17 -2.11 -14.16 -14.85
N GLN A 18 -3.08 -14.37 -15.74
CA GLN A 18 -4.29 -13.53 -15.83
C GLN A 18 -5.27 -13.84 -14.70
N ALA A 19 -5.56 -15.12 -14.45
CA ALA A 19 -6.47 -15.57 -13.40
C ALA A 19 -6.00 -15.09 -12.01
N MET A 20 -4.69 -15.09 -11.75
CA MET A 20 -4.13 -14.62 -10.48
C MET A 20 -4.18 -13.10 -10.28
N ARG A 21 -4.51 -12.31 -11.32
CA ARG A 21 -4.71 -10.85 -11.20
C ARG A 21 -6.13 -10.50 -10.78
N ILE A 22 -7.11 -11.28 -11.24
CA ILE A 22 -8.53 -10.94 -11.13
C ILE A 22 -8.97 -10.78 -9.67
N PRO A 23 -8.68 -11.71 -8.73
CA PRO A 23 -9.11 -11.57 -7.34
C PRO A 23 -8.62 -10.28 -6.70
N LEU A 24 -7.37 -9.89 -6.98
CA LEU A 24 -6.82 -8.65 -6.47
C LEU A 24 -7.52 -7.42 -7.05
N ILE A 25 -7.68 -7.36 -8.37
CA ILE A 25 -8.33 -6.21 -9.03
C ILE A 25 -9.77 -6.08 -8.53
N VAL A 26 -10.52 -7.18 -8.48
CA VAL A 26 -11.90 -7.21 -7.99
C VAL A 26 -11.95 -6.78 -6.53
N TYR A 27 -11.05 -7.28 -5.68
CA TYR A 27 -11.01 -6.87 -4.28
C TYR A 27 -10.68 -5.38 -4.11
N ALA A 28 -9.66 -4.87 -4.82
CA ALA A 28 -9.27 -3.47 -4.76
C ALA A 28 -10.42 -2.55 -5.25
N LEU A 29 -11.09 -2.91 -6.34
CA LEU A 29 -12.26 -2.18 -6.84
C LEU A 29 -13.44 -2.25 -5.87
N PHE A 30 -13.69 -3.41 -5.26
CA PHE A 30 -14.73 -3.59 -4.25
C PHE A 30 -14.49 -2.71 -3.03
N VAL A 31 -13.27 -2.73 -2.47
CA VAL A 31 -12.90 -1.90 -1.31
C VAL A 31 -12.98 -0.42 -1.65
N LEU A 32 -12.48 -0.02 -2.82
CA LEU A 32 -12.56 1.37 -3.28
C LEU A 32 -14.01 1.82 -3.44
N PHE A 33 -14.84 1.03 -4.12
CA PHE A 33 -16.25 1.33 -4.31
C PHE A 33 -16.97 1.43 -2.96
N PHE A 34 -16.76 0.47 -2.07
CA PHE A 34 -17.39 0.45 -0.75
C PHE A 34 -17.01 1.67 0.09
N ASP A 35 -15.72 2.02 0.19
CA ASP A 35 -15.29 3.18 0.99
C ASP A 35 -15.76 4.51 0.39
N VAL A 36 -15.82 4.63 -0.95
CA VAL A 36 -16.40 5.80 -1.64
C VAL A 36 -17.90 5.91 -1.33
N VAL A 37 -18.67 4.84 -1.46
CA VAL A 37 -20.11 4.84 -1.17
C VAL A 37 -20.39 5.17 0.30
N VAL A 38 -19.64 4.56 1.23
CA VAL A 38 -19.75 4.86 2.67
C VAL A 38 -19.45 6.33 2.94
N PHE A 39 -18.41 6.89 2.29
CA PHE A 39 -18.10 8.30 2.41
C PHE A 39 -19.22 9.19 1.86
N LEU A 40 -19.77 8.89 0.68
CA LEU A 40 -20.85 9.66 0.08
C LEU A 40 -22.11 9.63 0.96
N ASN A 41 -22.46 8.48 1.53
CA ASN A 41 -23.57 8.38 2.48
C ASN A 41 -23.31 9.23 3.74
N GLN A 42 -22.10 9.18 4.31
CA GLN A 42 -21.73 10.03 5.46
C GLN A 42 -21.82 11.53 5.14
N ALA A 43 -21.41 11.90 3.92
CA ALA A 43 -21.48 13.26 3.41
C ALA A 43 -22.94 13.75 3.26
N LEU A 44 -23.83 12.90 2.74
CA LEU A 44 -25.25 13.19 2.58
C LEU A 44 -25.99 13.27 3.91
N GLU A 45 -25.68 12.38 4.87
CA GLU A 45 -26.30 12.37 6.20
C GLU A 45 -25.84 13.56 7.07
N ARG A 46 -24.62 14.06 6.84
CA ARG A 46 -24.04 15.17 7.61
C ARG A 46 -23.50 16.26 6.65
N PRO A 47 -24.39 17.03 5.99
CA PRO A 47 -23.97 18.03 5.01
C PRO A 47 -23.11 19.16 5.60
N SER A 48 -23.16 19.35 6.93
CA SER A 48 -22.27 20.27 7.66
C SER A 48 -20.78 19.93 7.49
N ILE A 49 -20.43 18.69 7.14
CA ILE A 49 -19.05 18.29 6.81
C ILE A 49 -18.53 19.04 5.57
N LEU A 50 -19.41 19.38 4.63
CA LEU A 50 -19.05 19.87 3.31
C LEU A 50 -19.36 21.36 3.11
N ASN A 51 -20.35 21.88 3.85
CA ASN A 51 -20.78 23.27 3.73
C ASN A 51 -19.87 24.27 4.45
N ALA A 52 -19.14 23.85 5.49
CA ALA A 52 -18.15 24.66 6.21
C ALA A 52 -16.98 23.79 6.70
N PRO A 53 -16.17 23.24 5.78
CA PRO A 53 -15.16 22.26 6.14
C PRO A 53 -14.02 22.93 6.92
N HIS A 54 -14.00 22.74 8.23
CA HIS A 54 -12.85 23.11 9.04
C HIS A 54 -11.62 22.28 8.62
N PHE A 55 -10.42 22.80 8.88
CA PHE A 55 -9.14 22.20 8.48
C PHE A 55 -9.02 20.69 8.78
N GLY A 56 -9.53 20.22 9.93
CA GLY A 56 -9.49 18.80 10.29
C GLY A 56 -10.31 17.91 9.37
N ILE A 57 -11.45 18.39 8.86
CA ILE A 57 -12.27 17.68 7.89
C ILE A 57 -11.52 17.58 6.57
N VAL A 58 -10.99 18.70 6.07
CA VAL A 58 -10.19 18.73 4.83
C VAL A 58 -9.05 17.73 4.90
N MET A 59 -8.32 17.69 6.01
CA MET A 59 -7.22 16.75 6.21
C MET A 59 -7.67 15.29 6.26
N THR A 60 -8.83 15.01 6.85
CA THR A 60 -9.40 13.65 6.90
C THR A 60 -9.85 13.19 5.51
N VAL A 61 -10.52 14.07 4.75
CA VAL A 61 -10.94 13.77 3.37
C VAL A 61 -9.72 13.60 2.48
N LEU A 62 -8.70 14.45 2.62
CA LEU A 62 -7.45 14.33 1.87
C LEU A 62 -6.73 13.01 2.16
N ALA A 63 -6.63 12.60 3.43
CA ALA A 63 -6.05 11.32 3.80
C ALA A 63 -6.82 10.14 3.18
N ARG A 64 -8.16 10.20 3.16
CA ARG A 64 -9.02 9.19 2.53
C ARG A 64 -8.86 9.18 1.00
N VAL A 65 -8.75 10.34 0.36
CA VAL A 65 -8.46 10.46 -1.08
C VAL A 65 -7.08 9.89 -1.43
N CYS A 66 -6.05 10.15 -0.63
CA CYS A 66 -4.74 9.52 -0.81
C CYS A 66 -4.82 7.99 -0.69
N GLN A 67 -5.62 7.49 0.25
CA GLN A 67 -5.88 6.05 0.38
C GLN A 67 -6.60 5.47 -0.84
N TRP A 68 -7.58 6.19 -1.40
CA TRP A 68 -8.25 5.79 -2.64
C TRP A 68 -7.28 5.71 -3.82
N ILE A 69 -6.39 6.69 -3.97
CA ILE A 69 -5.34 6.65 -5.00
C ILE A 69 -4.44 5.43 -4.81
N PHE A 70 -4.03 5.14 -3.57
CA PHE A 70 -3.23 3.97 -3.26
C PHE A 70 -3.95 2.66 -3.63
N ILE A 71 -5.22 2.50 -3.23
CA ILE A 71 -6.04 1.32 -3.58
C ILE A 71 -6.27 1.24 -5.10
N ALA A 72 -6.46 2.37 -5.78
CA ALA A 72 -6.60 2.40 -7.23
C ALA A 72 -5.31 1.92 -7.93
N LEU A 73 -4.12 2.23 -7.40
CA LEU A 73 -2.87 1.69 -7.93
C LEU A 73 -2.79 0.16 -7.79
N PHE A 74 -3.35 -0.41 -6.72
CA PHE A 74 -3.48 -1.87 -6.57
C PHE A 74 -4.41 -2.50 -7.61
N ALA A 75 -5.40 -1.77 -8.12
CA ALA A 75 -6.25 -2.23 -9.22
C ALA A 75 -5.58 -2.02 -10.60
N ILE A 76 -4.91 -0.88 -10.81
CA ILE A 76 -4.40 -0.45 -12.12
C ILE A 76 -3.07 -1.14 -12.46
N LEU A 77 -2.10 -1.18 -11.55
CA LEU A 77 -0.77 -1.70 -11.85
C LEU A 77 -0.77 -3.19 -12.28
N PRO A 78 -1.57 -4.08 -11.67
CA PRO A 78 -1.66 -5.47 -12.12
C PRO A 78 -2.22 -5.64 -13.54
N ILE A 79 -2.98 -4.69 -14.07
CA ILE A 79 -3.47 -4.73 -15.46
C ILE A 79 -2.28 -4.65 -16.42
N PHE A 80 -1.33 -3.76 -16.13
CA PHE A 80 -0.18 -3.47 -17.00
C PHE A 80 1.12 -4.20 -16.60
N ARG A 81 1.07 -5.09 -15.59
CA ARG A 81 2.27 -5.75 -15.04
C ARG A 81 2.98 -6.66 -16.06
N LEU A 82 4.31 -6.69 -15.95
CA LEU A 82 5.19 -7.61 -16.69
C LEU A 82 4.93 -9.07 -16.29
N ARG A 83 5.42 -10.00 -17.09
CA ARG A 83 5.34 -11.43 -16.73
C ARG A 83 6.36 -11.77 -15.66
N PRO A 84 5.98 -12.58 -14.66
CA PRO A 84 6.92 -13.08 -13.67
C PRO A 84 7.95 -14.01 -14.33
N ILE A 85 9.22 -13.78 -14.01
CA ILE A 85 10.36 -14.62 -14.40
C ILE A 85 10.55 -15.74 -13.38
N ALA A 86 10.27 -15.47 -12.10
CA ALA A 86 10.29 -16.47 -11.04
C ALA A 86 9.16 -16.21 -10.02
N LYS A 87 8.71 -17.26 -9.32
CA LYS A 87 7.61 -17.20 -8.34
C LYS A 87 7.90 -18.03 -7.11
N SER A 88 7.61 -17.55 -5.91
CA SER A 88 7.83 -18.34 -4.69
C SER A 88 7.14 -19.70 -4.74
N ASP A 89 7.86 -20.72 -4.27
CA ASP A 89 7.34 -22.07 -4.12
C ASP A 89 6.59 -22.21 -2.79
N GLY A 90 5.55 -23.05 -2.77
CA GLY A 90 4.78 -23.35 -1.57
C GLY A 90 3.51 -22.50 -1.39
N ILE A 91 2.74 -22.88 -0.37
CA ILE A 91 1.42 -22.28 -0.07
C ILE A 91 1.54 -21.07 0.86
N PHE A 92 2.47 -21.09 1.81
CA PHE A 92 2.64 -19.99 2.79
C PHE A 92 2.91 -18.63 2.15
N PRO A 93 3.80 -18.51 1.14
CA PRO A 93 4.01 -17.23 0.45
C PRO A 93 2.76 -16.70 -0.28
N ARG A 94 1.82 -17.60 -0.63
CA ARG A 94 0.54 -17.26 -1.28
C ARG A 94 -0.54 -16.86 -0.28
N LEU A 95 -0.46 -17.37 0.96
CA LEU A 95 -1.39 -17.04 2.04
C LEU A 95 -1.03 -15.74 2.76
N ALA A 96 0.24 -15.39 2.86
CA ALA A 96 0.68 -14.21 3.61
C ALA A 96 0.03 -12.89 3.12
N PRO A 97 -0.11 -12.62 1.81
CA PRO A 97 -0.83 -11.43 1.35
C PRO A 97 -2.34 -11.47 1.65
N LEU A 98 -2.96 -12.66 1.65
CA LEU A 98 -4.36 -12.82 2.04
C LEU A 98 -4.55 -12.54 3.53
N ALA A 99 -3.60 -12.97 4.36
CA ALA A 99 -3.60 -12.67 5.79
C ALA A 99 -3.53 -11.16 6.03
N ALA A 100 -2.62 -10.43 5.36
CA ALA A 100 -2.53 -8.97 5.48
C ALA A 100 -3.84 -8.25 5.13
N ILE A 101 -4.50 -8.72 4.06
CA ILE A 101 -5.81 -8.23 3.60
C ILE A 101 -6.91 -8.46 4.66
N VAL A 102 -6.95 -9.65 5.26
CA VAL A 102 -7.99 -10.03 6.23
C VAL A 102 -7.75 -9.40 7.61
N LEU A 103 -6.50 -9.20 8.01
CA LEU A 103 -6.16 -8.70 9.33
C LEU A 103 -6.44 -7.20 9.49
N SER A 104 -6.25 -6.40 8.44
CA SER A 104 -6.39 -4.93 8.55
C SER A 104 -7.82 -4.47 8.93
N PRO A 105 -8.91 -5.05 8.36
CA PRO A 105 -10.28 -4.75 8.80
C PRO A 105 -10.59 -5.16 10.24
N MET A 106 -9.78 -6.02 10.87
CA MET A 106 -10.06 -6.50 12.24
C MET A 106 -10.02 -5.37 13.28
N PHE A 107 -9.36 -4.24 12.97
CA PHE A 107 -9.44 -3.04 13.78
C PHE A 107 -10.88 -2.54 13.98
N LEU A 108 -11.79 -2.75 13.01
CA LEU A 108 -13.18 -2.30 13.09
C LEU A 108 -13.99 -3.02 14.18
N PHE A 109 -13.54 -4.19 14.63
CA PHE A 109 -14.16 -4.93 15.73
C PHE A 109 -13.62 -4.51 17.10
N LEU A 110 -12.65 -3.60 17.15
CA LEU A 110 -12.11 -3.08 18.40
C LEU A 110 -12.80 -1.78 18.78
N ASP A 111 -12.90 -1.53 20.09
CA ASP A 111 -13.40 -0.26 20.59
C ASP A 111 -12.44 0.87 20.24
N ARG A 112 -12.99 1.90 19.60
CA ARG A 112 -12.23 3.11 19.29
C ARG A 112 -11.93 3.85 20.60
N ALA A 113 -10.69 4.28 20.77
CA ALA A 113 -10.32 5.02 21.95
C ALA A 113 -11.02 6.39 21.98
N PRO A 114 -11.18 7.01 23.17
CA PRO A 114 -11.76 8.34 23.29
C PRO A 114 -11.09 9.34 22.34
N SER A 115 -11.89 10.21 21.73
CA SER A 115 -11.39 11.18 20.77
C SER A 115 -10.42 12.14 21.46
N ASN A 116 -9.28 12.40 20.80
CA ASN A 116 -8.25 13.30 21.28
C ASN A 116 -7.59 13.97 20.08
N LEU A 117 -7.45 15.29 20.15
CA LEU A 117 -6.95 16.09 19.03
C LEU A 117 -5.53 15.70 18.59
N ALA A 118 -4.63 15.47 19.55
CA ALA A 118 -3.24 15.13 19.26
C ALA A 118 -3.15 13.77 18.54
N PHE A 119 -3.82 12.74 19.07
CA PHE A 119 -3.84 11.42 18.43
C PHE A 119 -4.51 11.41 17.07
N ASN A 120 -5.61 12.17 16.91
CA ASN A 120 -6.26 12.34 15.61
C ASN A 120 -5.32 13.00 14.59
N PHE A 121 -4.66 14.09 14.99
CA PHE A 121 -3.69 14.78 14.14
C PHE A 121 -2.54 13.85 13.75
N THR A 122 -1.92 13.16 14.72
CA THR A 122 -0.84 12.19 14.46
C THR A 122 -1.27 11.11 13.49
N SER A 123 -2.43 10.49 13.71
CA SER A 123 -2.96 9.42 12.86
C SER A 123 -3.17 9.92 11.42
N VAL A 124 -3.80 11.08 11.24
CA VAL A 124 -4.05 11.67 9.91
C VAL A 124 -2.73 12.03 9.21
N THR A 125 -1.80 12.69 9.90
CA THR A 125 -0.50 13.09 9.35
C THR A 125 0.32 11.87 8.93
N VAL A 126 0.42 10.86 9.79
CA VAL A 126 1.17 9.63 9.47
C VAL A 126 0.53 8.91 8.27
N SER A 127 -0.80 8.79 8.24
CA SER A 127 -1.52 8.15 7.13
C SER A 127 -1.28 8.88 5.82
N LEU A 128 -1.32 10.22 5.83
CA LEU A 128 -1.11 11.05 4.64
C LEU A 128 0.31 10.90 4.09
N ILE A 129 1.31 11.02 4.96
CA ILE A 129 2.73 10.92 4.57
C ILE A 129 3.03 9.51 4.07
N ALA A 130 2.64 8.48 4.84
CA ALA A 130 2.88 7.09 4.47
C ALA A 130 2.14 6.72 3.18
N GLY A 131 0.89 7.14 3.00
CA GLY A 131 0.10 6.88 1.80
C GLY A 131 0.71 7.52 0.55
N ALA A 132 1.14 8.79 0.64
CA ALA A 132 1.81 9.47 -0.47
C ALA A 132 3.14 8.80 -0.82
N MET A 133 3.96 8.44 0.18
CA MET A 133 5.23 7.74 -0.03
C MET A 133 5.03 6.34 -0.61
N ALA A 134 4.00 5.62 -0.17
CA ALA A 134 3.64 4.31 -0.71
C ALA A 134 3.23 4.42 -2.18
N ALA A 135 2.35 5.37 -2.52
CA ALA A 135 1.92 5.64 -3.89
C ALA A 135 3.12 5.97 -4.79
N VAL A 136 4.01 6.87 -4.36
CA VAL A 136 5.25 7.18 -5.11
C VAL A 136 6.13 5.93 -5.24
N SER A 137 6.33 5.16 -4.16
CA SER A 137 7.13 3.93 -4.20
C SER A 137 6.55 2.86 -5.14
N LEU A 138 5.22 2.76 -5.24
CA LEU A 138 4.57 1.90 -6.23
C LEU A 138 4.82 2.35 -7.66
N THR A 139 4.88 3.66 -7.93
CA THR A 139 5.23 4.14 -9.28
C THR A 139 6.66 3.80 -9.70
N PHE A 140 7.60 3.62 -8.76
CA PHE A 140 8.95 3.10 -9.05
C PHE A 140 8.95 1.63 -9.41
N LEU A 141 8.12 0.84 -8.73
CA LEU A 141 7.96 -0.57 -9.06
C LEU A 141 7.25 -0.72 -10.42
N GLY A 142 6.20 0.07 -10.63
CA GLY A 142 5.42 0.18 -11.84
C GLY A 142 4.94 -1.18 -12.32
N ARG A 143 5.33 -1.56 -13.54
CA ARG A 143 4.97 -2.85 -14.14
C ARG A 143 5.64 -4.06 -13.46
N SER A 144 6.55 -3.83 -12.51
CA SER A 144 7.21 -4.88 -11.72
C SER A 144 6.42 -5.24 -10.46
N PHE A 145 5.38 -4.46 -10.10
CA PHE A 145 4.60 -4.67 -8.88
C PHE A 145 3.90 -6.03 -8.88
N SER A 146 3.94 -6.65 -7.70
CA SER A 146 3.31 -7.92 -7.39
C SER A 146 2.92 -7.95 -5.93
N ILE A 147 1.77 -8.54 -5.63
CA ILE A 147 1.38 -8.85 -4.26
C ILE A 147 1.90 -10.22 -3.83
N MET A 148 1.96 -11.14 -4.80
CA MET A 148 2.58 -12.44 -4.61
C MET A 148 4.09 -12.30 -4.72
N PRO A 149 4.89 -13.06 -3.94
CA PRO A 149 6.34 -13.03 -4.06
C PRO A 149 6.79 -13.57 -5.42
N GLU A 150 7.06 -12.64 -6.35
CA GLU A 150 7.36 -12.93 -7.74
C GLU A 150 8.42 -11.96 -8.26
N ALA A 151 9.44 -12.48 -8.95
CA ALA A 151 10.46 -11.66 -9.59
C ALA A 151 10.06 -11.31 -11.03
N ARG A 152 10.15 -10.03 -11.38
CA ARG A 152 9.94 -9.51 -12.74
C ARG A 152 11.12 -8.69 -13.21
N ARG A 153 11.49 -7.70 -12.41
CA ARG A 153 12.64 -6.83 -12.60
C ARG A 153 13.12 -6.39 -11.24
N LEU A 154 14.43 -6.38 -11.03
CA LEU A 154 15.00 -5.79 -9.83
C LEU A 154 14.96 -4.26 -9.94
N VAL A 155 14.25 -3.60 -9.02
CA VAL A 155 14.16 -2.14 -8.96
C VAL A 155 15.04 -1.64 -7.82
N THR A 156 16.06 -0.84 -8.16
CA THR A 156 17.01 -0.27 -7.18
C THR A 156 17.09 1.25 -7.29
N GLU A 157 15.99 1.90 -7.70
CA GLU A 157 15.93 3.34 -7.96
C GLU A 157 14.97 4.07 -7.00
N GLY A 158 15.17 5.38 -6.83
CA GLY A 158 14.35 6.20 -5.94
C GLY A 158 14.39 5.69 -4.49
N PRO A 159 13.23 5.53 -3.81
CA PRO A 159 13.16 5.02 -2.45
C PRO A 159 13.85 3.66 -2.26
N TYR A 160 13.87 2.83 -3.31
CA TYR A 160 14.52 1.52 -3.31
C TYR A 160 16.06 1.60 -3.21
N LYS A 161 16.67 2.77 -3.37
CA LYS A 161 18.11 2.98 -3.10
C LYS A 161 18.44 3.01 -1.61
N LEU A 162 17.47 3.30 -0.75
CA LEU A 162 17.67 3.50 0.69
C LEU A 162 17.09 2.35 1.51
N VAL A 163 15.91 1.88 1.12
CA VAL A 163 15.17 0.79 1.77
C VAL A 163 14.71 -0.18 0.68
N ARG A 164 14.89 -1.49 0.86
CA ARG A 164 14.48 -2.49 -0.15
C ARG A 164 12.97 -2.68 -0.22
N HIS A 165 12.30 -2.44 0.90
CA HIS A 165 10.86 -2.64 1.07
C HIS A 165 10.11 -1.36 1.50
N PRO A 166 10.20 -0.25 0.73
CA PRO A 166 9.61 1.02 1.13
C PRO A 166 8.07 0.99 1.16
N VAL A 167 7.43 0.17 0.31
CA VAL A 167 5.96 0.00 0.32
C VAL A 167 5.51 -0.70 1.59
N TYR A 168 6.14 -1.82 1.96
CA TYR A 168 5.81 -2.53 3.21
C TYR A 168 6.06 -1.66 4.45
N LEU A 169 7.12 -0.83 4.45
CA LEU A 169 7.33 0.15 5.53
C LEU A 169 6.14 1.12 5.62
N CYS A 170 5.67 1.66 4.49
CA CYS A 170 4.55 2.58 4.48
C CYS A 170 3.22 1.90 4.88
N GLU A 171 2.99 0.65 4.47
CA GLU A 171 1.83 -0.14 4.91
C GLU A 171 1.83 -0.31 6.42
N ILE A 172 2.97 -0.63 7.03
CA ILE A 172 3.11 -0.72 8.50
C ILE A 172 2.85 0.63 9.17
N LEU A 173 3.31 1.74 8.58
CA LEU A 173 3.04 3.09 9.11
C LEU A 173 1.56 3.45 9.03
N VAL A 174 0.84 3.02 7.99
CA VAL A 174 -0.62 3.19 7.90
C VAL A 174 -1.32 2.36 8.98
N VAL A 175 -0.90 1.12 9.22
CA VAL A 175 -1.44 0.28 10.30
C VAL A 175 -1.12 0.88 11.68
N PHE A 176 0.06 1.48 11.85
CA PHE A 176 0.39 2.24 13.06
C PHE A 176 -0.55 3.44 13.25
N ALA A 177 -0.85 4.18 12.18
CA ALA A 177 -1.81 5.27 12.24
C ALA A 177 -3.23 4.80 12.62
N MET A 178 -3.63 3.59 12.21
CA MET A 178 -4.85 2.95 12.69
C MET A 178 -4.74 2.64 14.19
N PHE A 179 -3.66 2.01 14.64
CA PHE A 179 -3.42 1.72 16.06
C PHE A 179 -3.59 2.97 16.96
N VAL A 180 -3.10 4.13 16.52
CA VAL A 180 -3.24 5.41 17.26
C VAL A 180 -4.71 5.80 17.53
N GLN A 181 -5.67 5.29 16.75
CA GLN A 181 -7.10 5.53 16.95
C GLN A 181 -7.75 4.59 17.98
N TYR A 182 -7.19 3.39 18.19
CA TYR A 182 -7.76 2.35 19.06
C TYR A 182 -7.01 2.21 20.39
N ARG A 183 -5.69 2.42 20.41
CA ARG A 183 -4.84 2.53 21.62
C ARG A 183 -5.09 1.48 22.71
N SER A 184 -5.41 0.25 22.30
CA SER A 184 -5.68 -0.89 23.18
C SER A 184 -4.62 -1.97 23.03
N VAL A 185 -4.53 -2.89 23.99
CA VAL A 185 -3.62 -4.05 23.92
C VAL A 185 -3.94 -4.91 22.69
N ALA A 186 -5.22 -5.13 22.40
CA ALA A 186 -5.66 -5.85 21.21
C ALA A 186 -5.22 -5.14 19.93
N ALA A 187 -5.32 -3.81 19.87
CA ALA A 187 -4.86 -3.02 18.73
C ALA A 187 -3.34 -3.11 18.54
N ALA A 188 -2.57 -3.10 19.64
CA ALA A 188 -1.12 -3.29 19.60
C ALA A 188 -0.74 -4.70 19.10
N ALA A 189 -1.42 -5.73 19.59
CA ALA A 189 -1.22 -7.10 19.13
C ALA A 189 -1.52 -7.24 17.62
N LEU A 190 -2.59 -6.61 17.15
CA LEU A 190 -2.95 -6.62 15.73
C LEU A 190 -1.91 -5.88 14.87
N LEU A 191 -1.41 -4.72 15.32
CA LEU A 191 -0.31 -4.01 14.67
C LEU A 191 0.94 -4.90 14.54
N ILE A 192 1.35 -5.54 15.64
CA ILE A 192 2.53 -6.43 15.65
C ILE A 192 2.34 -7.61 14.71
N LEU A 193 1.15 -8.22 14.72
CA LEU A 193 0.81 -9.34 13.86
C LEU A 193 0.87 -8.93 12.37
N ILE A 194 0.25 -7.81 12.00
CA ILE A 194 0.28 -7.32 10.61
C ILE A 194 1.70 -6.97 10.20
N ALA A 195 2.47 -6.28 11.04
CA ALA A 195 3.87 -5.98 10.77
C ALA A 195 4.72 -7.24 10.57
N GLY A 196 4.48 -8.29 11.37
CA GLY A 196 5.13 -9.60 11.20
C GLY A 196 4.77 -10.27 9.88
N VAL A 197 3.50 -10.18 9.46
CA VAL A 197 3.06 -10.68 8.15
C VAL A 197 3.75 -9.91 7.02
N GLU A 198 3.82 -8.58 7.08
CA GLU A 198 4.49 -7.75 6.08
C GLU A 198 6.00 -8.05 5.99
N VAL A 199 6.68 -8.19 7.13
CA VAL A 199 8.09 -8.61 7.17
C VAL A 199 8.26 -10.00 6.54
N THR A 200 7.37 -10.94 6.83
CA THR A 200 7.42 -12.29 6.26
C THR A 200 7.21 -12.26 4.74
N ARG A 201 6.27 -11.44 4.24
CA ARG A 201 6.06 -11.21 2.80
C ARG A 201 7.33 -10.67 2.14
N ALA A 202 7.93 -9.66 2.74
CA ALA A 202 9.18 -9.07 2.28
C ALA A 202 10.33 -10.10 2.22
N MET A 203 10.45 -10.98 3.21
CA MET A 203 11.44 -12.06 3.22
C MET A 203 11.22 -13.08 2.11
N TYR A 204 9.97 -13.47 1.84
CA TYR A 204 9.66 -14.33 0.71
C TYR A 204 10.00 -13.65 -0.62
N GLU A 205 9.75 -12.35 -0.75
CA GLU A 205 10.14 -11.59 -1.93
C GLU A 205 11.66 -11.58 -2.12
N GLU A 206 12.44 -11.34 -1.07
CA GLU A 206 13.91 -11.40 -1.14
C GLU A 206 14.43 -12.78 -1.54
N ALA A 207 13.81 -13.86 -1.05
CA ALA A 207 14.19 -15.22 -1.43
C ALA A 207 13.99 -15.46 -2.93
N VAL A 208 12.89 -14.91 -3.50
CA VAL A 208 12.63 -14.98 -4.94
C VAL A 208 13.57 -14.08 -5.73
N LEU A 209 13.89 -12.89 -5.24
CA LEU A 209 14.83 -11.97 -5.90
C LEU A 209 16.26 -12.52 -5.89
N ALA A 210 16.73 -13.06 -4.76
CA ALA A 210 18.10 -13.56 -4.59
C ALA A 210 18.45 -14.71 -5.54
N ARG A 211 17.49 -15.63 -5.78
CA ARG A 211 17.67 -16.72 -6.74
C ARG A 211 17.49 -16.31 -8.20
N THR A 212 16.90 -15.14 -8.47
CA THR A 212 16.57 -14.69 -9.84
C THR A 212 17.62 -13.70 -10.37
N PHE A 213 18.12 -12.80 -9.51
CA PHE A 213 18.99 -11.70 -9.89
C PHE A 213 20.35 -11.83 -9.19
N PRO A 214 21.43 -12.19 -9.90
CA PRO A 214 22.79 -12.27 -9.33
C PRO A 214 23.24 -10.97 -8.64
N GLU A 215 22.81 -9.81 -9.14
CA GLU A 215 23.10 -8.49 -8.60
C GLU A 215 22.36 -8.19 -7.28
N PHE A 216 21.37 -9.01 -6.89
CA PHE A 216 20.58 -8.79 -5.69
C PHE A 216 21.45 -8.81 -4.43
N GLU A 217 22.47 -9.66 -4.36
CA GLU A 217 23.35 -9.73 -3.18
C GLU A 217 24.14 -8.43 -2.96
N ALA A 218 24.66 -7.84 -4.04
CA ALA A 218 25.33 -6.54 -3.97
C ALA A 218 24.35 -5.44 -3.55
N TYR A 219 23.11 -5.49 -4.05
CA TYR A 219 22.04 -4.58 -3.65
C TYR A 219 21.63 -4.74 -2.18
N ARG A 220 21.54 -5.98 -1.68
CA ARG A 220 21.20 -6.34 -0.31
C ARG A 220 22.23 -5.84 0.70
N ARG A 221 23.51 -5.88 0.37
CA ARG A 221 24.59 -5.40 1.25
C ARG A 221 24.60 -3.89 1.46
N ARG A 222 24.13 -3.11 0.49
CA ARG A 222 24.23 -1.63 0.51
C ARG A 222 22.95 -0.91 0.91
N THR A 223 21.82 -1.62 0.99
CA THR A 223 20.49 -1.03 1.18
C THR A 223 19.86 -1.60 2.44
N SER A 224 19.10 -0.83 3.21
CA SER A 224 18.46 -1.37 4.43
C SER A 224 17.25 -2.25 4.07
N PHE A 225 16.91 -3.25 4.89
CA PHE A 225 15.75 -4.12 4.63
C PHE A 225 14.43 -3.34 4.64
N LEU A 226 14.06 -2.81 5.81
CA LEU A 226 12.78 -2.13 6.03
C LEU A 226 12.96 -0.77 6.72
N ILE A 227 13.75 -0.70 7.78
CA ILE A 227 14.02 0.55 8.50
C ILE A 227 15.18 1.28 7.81
N PRO A 228 15.01 2.53 7.37
CA PRO A 228 16.10 3.29 6.75
C PRO A 228 17.21 3.57 7.77
N SER A 229 18.46 3.34 7.37
CA SER A 229 19.63 3.71 8.18
C SER A 229 19.74 5.21 8.45
N ASN A 230 19.23 6.04 7.53
CA ASN A 230 19.07 7.48 7.72
C ASN A 230 17.61 7.87 7.38
N PRO A 231 16.74 7.98 8.39
CA PRO A 231 15.33 8.33 8.19
C PRO A 231 15.15 9.70 7.52
N ILE A 232 15.94 10.70 7.91
CA ILE A 232 15.87 12.05 7.34
C ILE A 232 16.10 11.98 5.84
N ARG A 233 17.19 11.32 5.41
CA ARG A 233 17.50 11.13 3.99
C ARG A 233 16.42 10.36 3.24
N PHE A 234 15.76 9.40 3.89
CA PHE A 234 14.65 8.67 3.29
C PHE A 234 13.46 9.57 3.01
N PHE A 235 13.08 10.45 3.95
CA PHE A 235 12.01 11.41 3.74
C PHE A 235 12.39 12.52 2.76
N THR A 236 13.60 13.09 2.86
CA THR A 236 14.03 14.17 1.97
C THR A 236 14.23 13.70 0.53
N LEU A 237 14.51 12.42 0.29
CA LEU A 237 14.60 11.86 -1.08
C LEU A 237 13.35 12.15 -1.91
N PHE A 238 12.16 12.13 -1.31
CA PHE A 238 10.90 12.40 -2.02
C PHE A 238 10.78 13.87 -2.46
N LEU A 239 11.57 14.77 -1.87
CA LEU A 239 11.60 16.20 -2.14
C LEU A 239 12.81 16.61 -2.99
N GLU A 240 13.94 15.94 -2.83
CA GLU A 240 15.22 16.27 -3.49
C GLU A 240 15.43 15.54 -4.82
N ASP A 241 15.06 14.25 -4.92
CA ASP A 241 15.24 13.49 -6.16
C ASP A 241 14.21 13.97 -7.20
N ARG A 242 14.68 14.47 -8.35
CA ARG A 242 13.81 15.03 -9.39
C ARG A 242 12.75 14.04 -9.89
N THR A 243 13.06 12.75 -9.92
CA THR A 243 12.12 11.72 -10.39
C THR A 243 11.07 11.45 -9.32
N ALA A 244 11.49 11.32 -8.06
CA ALA A 244 10.59 11.17 -6.92
C ALA A 244 9.67 12.39 -6.78
N LEU A 245 10.22 13.61 -6.90
CA LEU A 245 9.47 14.85 -6.82
C LEU A 245 8.41 14.98 -7.93
N ARG A 246 8.75 14.63 -9.19
CA ARG A 246 7.77 14.61 -10.30
C ARG A 246 6.63 13.64 -10.04
N ARG A 247 6.95 12.45 -9.52
CA ARG A 247 5.94 11.43 -9.20
C ARG A 247 5.10 11.82 -8.00
N LEU A 248 5.71 12.43 -6.98
CA LEU A 248 5.01 13.02 -5.85
C LEU A 248 4.07 14.12 -6.32
N ALA A 249 4.54 15.05 -7.15
CA ALA A 249 3.69 16.11 -7.72
C ALA A 249 2.50 15.53 -8.49
N MET A 250 2.69 14.48 -9.29
CA MET A 250 1.59 13.79 -9.97
C MET A 250 0.57 13.21 -8.97
N VAL A 251 1.05 12.51 -7.93
CA VAL A 251 0.19 11.96 -6.86
C VAL A 251 -0.57 13.08 -6.15
N MET A 252 0.09 14.18 -5.82
CA MET A 252 -0.53 15.32 -5.16
C MET A 252 -1.56 16.02 -6.05
N ILE A 253 -1.29 16.21 -7.35
CA ILE A 253 -2.24 16.78 -8.30
C ILE A 253 -3.49 15.89 -8.40
N CYS A 254 -3.33 14.58 -8.52
CA CYS A 254 -4.44 13.64 -8.50
C CYS A 254 -5.22 13.71 -7.17
N ALA A 255 -4.52 13.80 -6.03
CA ALA A 255 -5.13 13.88 -4.72
C ALA A 255 -5.92 15.18 -4.52
N PHE A 256 -5.36 16.33 -4.86
CA PHE A 256 -6.05 17.61 -4.75
C PHE A 256 -7.18 17.76 -5.77
N GLY A 257 -7.01 17.23 -6.98
CA GLY A 257 -8.07 17.20 -7.99
C GLY A 257 -9.26 16.35 -7.54
N LEU A 258 -8.99 15.14 -7.01
CA LEU A 258 -10.05 14.28 -6.48
C LEU A 258 -10.66 14.86 -5.20
N LEU A 259 -9.87 15.46 -4.31
CA LEU A 259 -10.38 16.19 -3.15
C LEU A 259 -11.35 17.30 -3.58
N GLY A 260 -10.97 18.15 -4.54
CA GLY A 260 -11.84 19.21 -5.06
C GLY A 260 -13.14 18.66 -5.62
N LEU A 261 -13.07 17.60 -6.42
CA LEU A 261 -14.25 16.94 -6.98
C LEU A 261 -15.18 16.40 -5.87
N VAL A 262 -14.61 15.74 -4.87
CA VAL A 262 -15.34 15.16 -3.74
C VAL A 262 -15.99 16.23 -2.86
N MET A 263 -15.32 17.37 -2.67
CA MET A 263 -15.85 18.49 -1.89
C MET A 263 -16.97 19.24 -2.62
N ILE A 264 -16.97 19.25 -3.95
CA ILE A 264 -17.96 19.95 -4.78
C ILE A 264 -19.17 19.07 -5.12
N LEU A 265 -18.98 17.75 -5.27
CA LEU A 265 -20.03 16.79 -5.67
C LEU A 265 -21.37 16.95 -4.92
N PRO A 266 -21.40 17.16 -3.59
CA PRO A 266 -22.63 17.34 -2.82
C PRO A 266 -23.34 18.67 -3.07
N MET A 267 -22.66 19.68 -3.65
CA MET A 267 -23.27 20.94 -4.06
C MET A 267 -23.96 20.85 -5.44
N LEU A 268 -23.71 19.76 -6.18
CA LEU A 268 -24.24 19.53 -7.52
C LEU A 268 -25.47 18.61 -7.54
N ILE A 269 -25.79 17.96 -6.40
CA ILE A 269 -26.91 17.02 -6.21
C ILE A 269 -27.97 17.72 -5.36
#